data_AF-A0A546XFS0-F1
#
_entry.id   AF-A0A546XFS0-F1
#
_cell.length_a   1.000
_cell.length_b   1.000
_cell.length_c   1.000
_cell.angle_alpha   90.00
_cell.angle_beta   90.00
_cell.angle_gamma   90.00
#
_symmetry.space_group_name_H-M   'P 1'
#
loop_
_entity.id
_entity.type
_entity.pdbx_description
1 polymer ?
#
loop_
_entity_poly.entity_id
_entity_poly.type
_entity_poly.pdbx_seq_one_letter_code
_entity_poly.pdbx_strand_id
1 'polypeptide(L)'
;MAFEPRIEPYQRADDVGYAVSEFMWFKGRPFYPVSALVHAKVAHARLSAEKCEDEDEDNLDILFRMPVVAGGHFFEIVLRSNEGTSYGGWLWGEELEILNEFVNGYRVLAGKFEGRLIRFEYSRRFQRYRTAEPLPVEKSVFLIQREAKPYAVRRDLPAGPAR
;
A
#
# COMPACT_ATOMS: atom_id res chain seq x y z
N MET A 1 10.79 -28.43 -12.24
CA MET A 1 10.63 -27.98 -13.65
C MET A 1 11.37 -26.65 -13.87
N ALA A 2 11.53 -26.18 -15.11
CA ALA A 2 12.29 -24.94 -15.42
C ALA A 2 11.62 -23.65 -14.90
N PHE A 3 10.35 -23.71 -14.53
CA PHE A 3 9.54 -22.57 -14.13
C PHE A 3 8.60 -22.94 -12.97
N GLU A 4 9.10 -23.57 -11.92
CA GLU A 4 8.32 -23.71 -10.68
C GLU A 4 8.82 -22.70 -9.63
N PRO A 5 8.49 -21.40 -9.75
CA PRO A 5 8.44 -20.57 -8.57
C PRO A 5 7.23 -21.02 -7.73
N ARG A 6 7.35 -20.99 -6.39
CA ARG A 6 6.16 -20.86 -5.55
C ARG A 6 5.47 -19.56 -5.96
N ILE A 7 4.32 -19.68 -6.61
CA ILE A 7 3.50 -18.54 -7.01
C ILE A 7 2.62 -18.19 -5.82
N GLU A 8 2.80 -16.99 -5.28
CA GLU A 8 1.94 -16.47 -4.22
C GLU A 8 0.52 -16.26 -4.78
N PRO A 9 -0.55 -16.43 -3.99
CA PRO A 9 -1.92 -16.39 -4.48
C PRO A 9 -2.25 -15.17 -5.38
N TYR A 10 -1.84 -13.97 -4.95
CA TYR A 10 -2.04 -12.71 -5.68
C TYR A 10 -1.32 -12.60 -7.04
N GLN A 11 -0.42 -13.54 -7.36
CA GLN A 11 0.32 -13.58 -8.62
C GLN A 11 -0.36 -14.50 -9.65
N ARG A 12 -1.30 -15.36 -9.23
CA ARG A 12 -1.91 -16.37 -10.10
C ARG A 12 -2.83 -15.76 -11.16
N ALA A 13 -3.51 -14.67 -10.83
CA ALA A 13 -4.49 -13.99 -11.69
C ALA A 13 -4.07 -12.58 -12.14
N ASP A 14 -2.77 -12.24 -12.02
CA ASP A 14 -2.22 -10.90 -12.29
C ASP A 14 -2.90 -9.77 -11.50
N ASP A 15 -3.30 -10.08 -10.28
CA ASP A 15 -4.09 -9.17 -9.43
C ASP A 15 -3.32 -7.91 -9.07
N VAL A 16 -2.01 -8.06 -8.94
CA VAL A 16 -1.07 -6.94 -8.76
C VAL A 16 -1.05 -6.04 -9.99
N GLY A 17 -1.07 -6.60 -11.21
CA GLY A 17 -1.14 -5.85 -12.46
C GLY A 17 -2.42 -5.02 -12.58
N TYR A 18 -3.57 -5.62 -12.23
CA TYR A 18 -4.84 -4.90 -12.16
C TYR A 18 -4.81 -3.77 -11.13
N ALA A 19 -4.33 -4.04 -9.92
CA ALA A 19 -4.20 -3.02 -8.87
C ALA A 19 -3.27 -1.85 -9.29
N VAL A 20 -2.13 -2.16 -9.93
CA VAL A 20 -1.20 -1.17 -10.46
C VAL A 20 -1.85 -0.32 -11.55
N SER A 21 -2.65 -0.94 -12.43
CA SER A 21 -3.39 -0.24 -13.47
C SER A 21 -4.41 0.72 -12.86
N GLU A 22 -5.15 0.31 -11.82
CA GLU A 22 -6.06 1.19 -11.09
C GLU A 22 -5.33 2.39 -10.46
N PHE A 23 -4.14 2.17 -9.87
CA PHE A 23 -3.33 3.27 -9.34
C PHE A 23 -2.84 4.24 -10.42
N MET A 24 -2.58 3.74 -11.63
CA MET A 24 -2.16 4.56 -12.76
C MET A 24 -3.32 5.36 -13.39
N TRP A 25 -4.55 4.89 -13.27
CA TRP A 25 -5.74 5.53 -13.89
C TRP A 25 -6.63 6.31 -12.91
N PHE A 26 -6.26 6.42 -11.63
CA PHE A 26 -7.07 7.11 -10.62
C PHE A 26 -7.40 8.56 -11.03
N LYS A 27 -8.68 8.84 -11.32
CA LYS A 27 -9.17 10.14 -11.83
C LYS A 27 -8.43 10.62 -13.10
N GLY A 28 -7.99 9.69 -13.95
CA GLY A 28 -7.31 9.97 -15.21
C GLY A 28 -5.87 10.48 -15.06
N ARG A 29 -5.23 10.32 -13.89
CA ARG A 29 -3.80 10.64 -13.68
C ARG A 29 -3.14 9.56 -12.82
N PRO A 30 -1.87 9.22 -13.09
CA PRO A 30 -1.14 8.29 -12.23
C PRO A 30 -1.03 8.85 -10.82
N PHE A 31 -1.55 8.09 -9.86
CA PHE A 31 -1.50 8.43 -8.44
C PHE A 31 -0.10 8.23 -7.85
N TYR A 32 0.66 7.31 -8.45
CA TYR A 32 2.06 7.03 -8.12
C TYR A 32 2.94 7.02 -9.38
N PRO A 33 4.21 7.44 -9.27
CA PRO A 33 5.23 7.11 -10.27
C PRO A 33 5.36 5.59 -10.41
N VAL A 34 5.52 5.10 -11.63
CA VAL A 34 5.69 3.67 -11.91
C VAL A 34 6.86 3.08 -11.11
N SER A 35 7.95 3.82 -10.94
CA SER A 35 9.09 3.39 -10.13
C SER A 35 8.70 3.11 -8.66
N ALA A 36 7.81 3.91 -8.07
CA ALA A 36 7.35 3.68 -6.70
C ALA A 36 6.53 2.40 -6.59
N LEU A 37 5.72 2.09 -7.61
CA LEU A 37 4.91 0.87 -7.69
C LEU A 37 5.79 -0.38 -7.87
N VAL A 38 6.82 -0.30 -8.73
CA VAL A 38 7.79 -1.38 -8.94
C VAL A 38 8.58 -1.71 -7.67
N HIS A 39 8.84 -0.71 -6.82
CA HIS A 39 9.54 -0.89 -5.55
C HIS A 39 8.63 -1.17 -4.35
N ALA A 40 7.31 -1.24 -4.55
CA ALA A 40 6.39 -1.58 -3.49
C ALA A 40 6.57 -3.04 -3.06
N LYS A 41 6.51 -3.30 -1.76
CA LYS A 41 6.39 -4.67 -1.26
C LYS A 41 4.92 -5.05 -1.24
N VAL A 42 4.60 -6.22 -1.77
CA VAL A 42 3.22 -6.73 -1.85
C VAL A 42 3.04 -7.82 -0.81
N ALA A 43 1.95 -7.74 -0.06
CA ALA A 43 1.47 -8.79 0.81
C ALA A 43 -0.02 -9.04 0.50
N HIS A 44 -0.54 -10.16 1.01
CA HIS A 44 -1.94 -10.51 0.92
C HIS A 44 -2.51 -10.75 2.31
N ALA A 45 -3.79 -10.47 2.50
CA ALA A 45 -4.49 -10.72 3.74
C ALA A 45 -5.99 -10.93 3.52
N ARG A 46 -6.64 -11.60 4.44
CA ARG A 46 -8.10 -11.67 4.50
C ARG A 46 -8.62 -10.56 5.41
N LEU A 47 -9.13 -9.49 4.82
CA LEU A 47 -9.70 -8.38 5.58
C LEU A 47 -11.21 -8.54 5.74
N SER A 48 -11.92 -9.10 4.76
CA SER A 48 -13.37 -9.33 4.88
C SER A 48 -13.71 -10.31 6.01
N ALA A 49 -14.82 -10.03 6.71
CA ALA A 49 -15.47 -10.90 7.66
C ALA A 49 -16.37 -11.95 6.99
N GLU A 50 -16.70 -11.73 5.70
CA GLU A 50 -17.49 -12.69 4.94
C GLU A 50 -16.70 -13.99 4.81
N LYS A 51 -17.39 -15.10 5.06
CA LYS A 51 -16.86 -16.44 4.91
C LYS A 51 -16.67 -16.73 3.42
N CYS A 52 -15.61 -16.18 2.82
CA CYS A 52 -14.94 -16.95 1.78
C CYS A 52 -14.41 -18.21 2.48
N GLU A 53 -14.53 -19.37 1.85
CA GLU A 53 -14.00 -20.61 2.43
C GLU A 53 -12.55 -20.38 2.86
N ASP A 54 -12.10 -20.96 3.98
CA ASP A 54 -10.74 -20.69 4.51
C ASP A 54 -9.63 -21.02 3.49
N GLU A 55 -9.97 -21.73 2.42
CA GLU A 55 -9.15 -22.12 1.28
C GLU A 55 -9.25 -21.19 0.06
N ASP A 56 -10.10 -20.16 0.11
CA ASP A 56 -10.21 -19.16 -0.97
C ASP A 56 -8.98 -18.23 -0.95
N GLU A 57 -7.94 -18.71 -1.61
CA GLU A 57 -6.69 -18.01 -1.89
C GLU A 57 -6.83 -16.99 -3.03
N ASP A 58 -7.85 -17.11 -3.88
CA ASP A 58 -8.01 -16.33 -5.11
C ASP A 58 -8.62 -14.93 -4.85
N ASN A 59 -9.28 -14.77 -3.70
CA ASN A 59 -9.94 -13.52 -3.29
C ASN A 59 -9.25 -12.81 -2.11
N LEU A 60 -7.97 -13.09 -1.86
CA LEU A 60 -7.23 -12.39 -0.82
C LEU A 60 -7.03 -10.91 -1.17
N ASP A 61 -7.28 -10.04 -0.19
CA ASP A 61 -7.04 -8.60 -0.34
C ASP A 61 -5.53 -8.33 -0.45
N ILE A 62 -5.17 -7.30 -1.20
CA ILE A 62 -3.77 -6.98 -1.51
C ILE A 62 -3.34 -5.74 -0.75
N LEU A 63 -2.16 -5.80 -0.15
CA LEU A 63 -1.54 -4.73 0.62
C LEU A 63 -0.23 -4.34 -0.06
N PHE A 64 -0.15 -3.11 -0.53
CA PHE A 64 1.08 -2.54 -1.08
C PHE A 64 1.75 -1.66 -0.04
N ARG A 65 2.92 -2.06 0.43
CA ARG A 65 3.80 -1.18 1.20
C ARG A 65 4.68 -0.39 0.25
N MET A 66 4.36 0.88 0.09
CA MET A 66 5.12 1.81 -0.74
C MET A 66 6.51 2.09 -0.15
N PRO A 67 7.47 2.62 -0.94
CA PRO A 67 8.73 3.12 -0.40
C PRO A 67 8.55 4.12 0.75
N VAL A 68 9.58 4.23 1.61
CA VAL A 68 9.55 5.12 2.79
C VAL A 68 9.37 6.57 2.33
N VAL A 69 8.44 7.28 2.98
CA VAL A 69 8.16 8.71 2.81
C VAL A 69 7.88 9.31 4.18
N ALA A 70 8.55 10.41 4.51
CA ALA A 70 8.38 11.15 5.77
C ALA A 70 8.51 10.30 7.06
N GLY A 71 9.42 9.31 7.07
CA GLY A 71 9.67 8.45 8.24
C GLY A 71 8.77 7.23 8.37
N GLY A 72 7.81 7.04 7.45
CA GLY A 72 6.94 5.87 7.42
C GLY A 72 6.66 5.40 6.00
N HIS A 73 5.64 4.56 5.85
CA HIS A 73 5.18 4.02 4.58
C HIS A 73 3.72 4.40 4.36
N PHE A 74 3.36 4.63 3.11
CA PHE A 74 1.96 4.49 2.70
C PHE A 74 1.70 3.00 2.44
N PHE A 75 0.61 2.50 3.01
CA PHE A 75 0.10 1.17 2.69
C PHE A 75 -1.18 1.33 1.88
N GLU A 76 -1.14 0.95 0.61
CA GLU A 76 -2.34 0.93 -0.25
C GLU A 76 -3.07 -0.39 -0.08
N ILE A 77 -4.37 -0.31 0.06
CA ILE A 77 -5.24 -1.46 0.29
C ILE A 77 -6.11 -1.63 -0.94
N VAL A 78 -6.13 -2.86 -1.43
CA VAL A 78 -6.92 -3.26 -2.59
C VAL A 78 -7.79 -4.42 -2.15
N LEU A 79 -9.11 -4.20 -2.18
CA LEU A 79 -10.08 -5.17 -1.76
C LEU A 79 -10.47 -6.07 -2.92
N ARG A 80 -10.59 -7.36 -2.63
CA ARG A 80 -10.81 -8.40 -3.62
C ARG A 80 -12.08 -9.19 -3.32
N SER A 81 -12.75 -9.60 -4.39
CA SER A 81 -13.93 -10.45 -4.36
C SER A 81 -14.11 -11.13 -5.71
N ASN A 82 -15.00 -12.12 -5.76
CA ASN A 82 -15.42 -12.76 -7.01
C ASN A 82 -16.02 -11.75 -8.03
N GLU A 83 -16.49 -10.60 -7.57
CA GLU A 83 -17.07 -9.55 -8.43
C GLU A 83 -16.00 -8.60 -8.99
N GLY A 84 -14.76 -8.67 -8.50
CA GLY A 84 -13.63 -7.91 -9.00
C GLY A 84 -12.78 -7.25 -7.91
N THR A 85 -12.04 -6.23 -8.33
CA THR A 85 -11.06 -5.52 -7.51
C THR A 85 -11.53 -4.08 -7.25
N SER A 86 -11.36 -3.59 -6.02
CA SER A 86 -11.69 -2.20 -5.66
C SER A 86 -10.61 -1.56 -4.79
N TYR A 87 -10.47 -0.23 -4.90
CA TYR A 87 -9.53 0.50 -4.05
C TYR A 87 -10.07 0.65 -2.62
N GLY A 88 -9.44 -0.05 -1.68
CA GLY A 88 -9.78 -0.05 -0.26
C GLY A 88 -9.30 1.18 0.51
N GLY A 89 -8.53 2.07 -0.11
CA GLY A 89 -7.97 3.25 0.55
C GLY A 89 -6.51 3.07 0.93
N TRP A 90 -6.03 3.92 1.83
CA TRP A 90 -4.65 3.92 2.28
C TRP A 90 -4.55 4.23 3.76
N LEU A 91 -3.45 3.81 4.36
CA LEU A 91 -3.03 4.19 5.70
C LEU A 91 -1.55 4.56 5.71
N TRP A 92 -1.10 5.18 6.78
CA TRP A 92 0.30 5.58 6.95
C TRP A 92 0.85 5.08 8.29
N GLY A 93 2.10 4.62 8.29
CA GLY A 93 2.84 4.19 9.48
C GLY A 93 4.18 3.56 9.12
N GLU A 94 5.04 3.32 10.11
CA GLU A 94 6.27 2.54 9.99
C GLU A 94 5.95 1.05 9.76
N GLU A 95 4.91 0.56 10.45
CA GLU A 95 4.42 -0.81 10.32
C GLU A 95 2.90 -0.83 10.16
N LEU A 96 2.41 -1.89 9.51
CA LEU A 96 0.99 -2.21 9.40
C LEU A 96 0.69 -3.44 10.26
N GLU A 97 -0.30 -3.32 11.12
CA GLU A 97 -0.85 -4.40 11.91
C GLU A 97 -2.33 -4.62 11.54
N ILE A 98 -2.71 -5.89 11.36
CA ILE A 98 -4.10 -6.30 11.11
C ILE A 98 -4.67 -6.79 12.43
N LEU A 99 -5.70 -6.12 12.94
CA LEU A 99 -6.26 -6.43 14.25
C LEU A 99 -7.31 -7.54 14.15
N ASN A 100 -7.51 -8.25 15.27
CA ASN A 100 -8.55 -9.26 15.44
C ASN A 100 -9.91 -8.64 15.81
N GLU A 101 -10.28 -7.57 15.12
CA GLU A 101 -11.53 -6.84 15.31
C GLU A 101 -12.13 -6.52 13.95
N PHE A 102 -13.46 -6.52 13.86
CA PHE A 102 -14.17 -6.23 12.62
C PHE A 102 -15.10 -5.03 12.79
N VAL A 103 -15.01 -4.10 11.84
CA VAL A 103 -15.93 -2.98 11.70
C VAL A 103 -16.49 -3.00 10.30
N ASN A 104 -17.82 -2.88 10.18
CA ASN A 104 -18.53 -2.84 8.90
C ASN A 104 -18.33 -4.06 7.98
N GLY A 105 -17.86 -5.18 8.52
CA GLY A 105 -17.57 -6.41 7.75
C GLY A 105 -16.12 -6.55 7.32
N TYR A 106 -15.21 -5.69 7.81
CA TYR A 106 -13.78 -5.79 7.50
C TYR A 106 -12.92 -5.65 8.76
N ARG A 107 -11.73 -6.26 8.74
CA ARG A 107 -10.76 -6.18 9.84
C ARG A 107 -10.29 -4.75 10.06
N VAL A 108 -10.15 -4.36 11.31
CA VAL A 108 -9.53 -3.07 11.65
C VAL A 108 -8.04 -3.14 11.37
N LEU A 109 -7.52 -2.09 10.73
CA LEU A 109 -6.10 -1.94 10.42
C LEU A 109 -5.47 -0.90 11.34
N ALA A 110 -4.17 -1.05 11.59
CA ALA A 110 -3.43 -0.18 12.47
C ALA A 110 -2.07 0.20 11.88
N GLY A 111 -1.81 1.50 11.75
CA GLY A 111 -0.49 2.02 11.44
C GLY A 111 0.28 2.32 12.73
N LYS A 112 1.47 1.78 12.89
CA LYS A 112 2.36 2.13 14.01
C LYS A 112 3.26 3.30 13.63
N PHE A 113 3.38 4.29 14.49
CA PHE A 113 4.31 5.41 14.30
C PHE A 113 4.76 5.97 15.64
N GLU A 114 6.08 6.11 15.86
CA GLU A 114 6.64 6.64 17.12
C GLU A 114 6.03 6.00 18.38
N GLY A 115 5.76 4.69 18.35
CA GLY A 115 5.15 3.96 19.46
C GLY A 115 3.65 4.20 19.66
N ARG A 116 3.00 4.98 18.80
CA ARG A 116 1.54 5.17 18.75
C ARG A 116 0.92 4.26 17.71
N LEU A 117 -0.33 3.87 17.96
CA LEU A 117 -1.10 3.01 17.07
C LEU A 117 -2.30 3.81 16.55
N ILE A 118 -2.28 4.13 15.27
CA ILE A 118 -3.34 4.87 14.59
C ILE A 118 -4.28 3.86 13.96
N ARG A 119 -5.56 3.90 14.33
CA ARG A 119 -6.56 2.92 13.88
C ARG A 119 -7.27 3.39 12.61
N PHE A 120 -7.52 2.44 11.72
CA PHE A 120 -8.22 2.62 10.45
C PHE A 120 -9.33 1.59 10.31
N GLU A 121 -10.54 2.06 10.12
CA GLU A 121 -11.75 1.25 10.03
C GLU A 121 -12.36 1.38 8.64
N TYR A 122 -12.93 0.29 8.14
CA TYR A 122 -13.64 0.34 6.86
C TYR A 122 -14.94 1.12 6.99
N SER A 123 -15.15 2.09 6.10
CA SER A 123 -16.37 2.89 6.07
C SER A 123 -17.29 2.46 4.93
N ARG A 124 -18.47 1.91 5.23
CA ARG A 124 -19.50 1.59 4.21
C ARG A 124 -19.92 2.81 3.40
N ARG A 125 -19.92 3.99 4.00
CA ARG A 125 -20.31 5.23 3.32
C ARG A 125 -19.32 5.62 2.22
N PHE A 126 -18.03 5.46 2.47
CA PHE A 126 -16.97 5.89 1.55
C PHE A 126 -16.35 4.72 0.77
N GLN A 127 -16.76 3.50 1.09
CA GLN A 127 -16.28 2.23 0.52
C GLN A 127 -14.74 2.12 0.61
N ARG A 128 -14.17 2.54 1.73
CA ARG A 128 -12.71 2.56 1.98
C ARG A 128 -12.37 2.66 3.47
N TYR A 129 -11.16 2.27 3.83
CA TYR A 129 -10.57 2.49 5.15
C TYR A 129 -10.37 3.98 5.44
N ARG A 130 -10.68 4.37 6.67
CA ARG A 130 -10.52 5.73 7.19
C ARG A 130 -10.13 5.68 8.65
N THR A 131 -9.38 6.69 9.08
CA THR A 131 -9.22 7.00 10.49
C THR A 131 -10.08 8.21 10.86
N ALA A 132 -10.50 8.28 12.13
CA ALA A 132 -11.08 9.48 12.73
C ALA A 132 -9.99 10.40 13.31
N GLU A 133 -8.79 9.88 13.52
CA GLU A 133 -7.67 10.59 14.12
C GLU A 133 -6.95 11.45 13.07
N PRO A 134 -6.45 12.65 13.43
CA PRO A 134 -5.58 13.41 12.55
C PRO A 134 -4.32 12.61 12.22
N LEU A 135 -4.01 12.48 10.94
CA LEU A 135 -2.78 11.82 10.50
C LEU A 135 -1.59 12.78 10.60
N PRO A 136 -0.41 12.29 11.00
CA PRO A 136 0.82 13.10 11.00
C PRO A 136 1.26 13.49 9.58
N VAL A 137 0.81 12.74 8.57
CA VAL A 137 1.09 12.98 7.16
C VAL A 137 -0.21 12.97 6.36
N GLU A 138 -0.44 14.05 5.61
CA GLU A 138 -1.47 14.08 4.59
C GLU A 138 -0.91 13.56 3.26
N LYS A 139 -1.64 12.66 2.61
CA LYS A 139 -1.31 12.22 1.26
C LYS A 139 -1.72 13.28 0.25
N SER A 140 -0.86 14.26 0.03
CA SER A 140 -1.00 15.18 -1.11
C SER A 140 -0.31 14.56 -2.34
N VAL A 141 -0.97 14.63 -3.50
CA VAL A 141 -0.41 14.17 -4.79
C VAL A 141 0.95 14.84 -5.08
N PHE A 142 1.19 16.02 -4.49
CA PHE A 142 2.44 16.78 -4.61
C PHE A 142 3.60 16.24 -3.75
N LEU A 143 3.33 15.59 -2.61
CA LEU A 143 4.38 14.97 -1.77
C LEU A 143 5.02 13.78 -2.48
N ILE A 144 4.20 12.97 -3.15
CA ILE A 144 4.65 11.79 -3.92
C ILE A 144 5.56 12.21 -5.10
N GLN A 145 5.35 13.41 -5.65
CA GLN A 145 6.16 13.95 -6.75
C GLN A 145 7.41 14.71 -6.30
N ARG A 146 7.41 15.31 -5.09
CA ARG A 146 8.53 16.14 -4.60
C ARG A 146 9.75 15.35 -4.14
N GLU A 147 9.57 14.13 -3.63
CA GLU A 147 10.69 13.29 -3.16
C GLU A 147 11.29 12.38 -4.25
N ALA A 148 10.78 12.43 -5.48
CA ALA A 148 11.47 11.88 -6.66
C ALA A 148 12.67 12.75 -7.12
N LYS A 149 13.16 13.65 -6.27
CA LYS A 149 14.51 14.22 -6.44
C LYS A 149 15.50 13.24 -5.80
N PRO A 150 16.46 12.70 -6.57
CA PRO A 150 17.49 11.88 -5.96
C PRO A 150 18.21 12.71 -4.91
N TYR A 151 18.36 12.13 -3.71
CA TYR A 151 19.30 12.62 -2.71
C TYR A 151 20.60 12.95 -3.45
N ALA A 152 20.96 14.23 -3.48
CA ALA A 152 22.26 14.65 -3.97
C ALA A 152 23.28 14.01 -3.06
N VAL A 153 23.88 12.91 -3.52
CA VAL A 153 25.11 12.38 -2.95
C VAL A 153 26.10 13.54 -2.98
N ARG A 154 26.42 14.10 -1.81
CA ARG A 154 27.61 14.96 -1.67
C ARG A 154 28.79 14.09 -2.06
N ARG A 155 29.21 14.18 -3.31
CA ARG A 155 30.58 13.85 -3.70
C ARG A 155 31.43 15.03 -3.23
N ASP A 156 31.94 14.93 -2.02
CA ASP A 156 33.14 15.69 -1.65
C ASP A 156 34.25 15.20 -2.58
N LEU A 157 34.50 15.93 -3.66
CA LEU A 157 35.68 15.76 -4.49
C LEU A 157 36.85 16.41 -3.74
N PRO A 158 37.98 15.71 -3.54
CA PRO A 158 39.14 16.33 -2.95
C PRO A 158 39.70 17.38 -3.92
N ALA A 159 39.99 18.56 -3.40
CA ALA A 159 40.65 19.63 -4.13
C ALA A 159 42.05 19.16 -4.58
N GLY A 160 42.21 18.89 -5.88
CA GLY A 160 43.50 18.73 -6.54
C GLY A 160 44.07 20.11 -6.93
N PRO A 161 45.39 20.29 -6.91
CA PRO A 161 46.01 21.59 -6.72
C PRO A 161 46.00 22.44 -7.98
N ALA A 162 45.89 23.76 -7.77
CA ALA A 162 46.08 24.75 -8.81
C ALA A 162 47.53 24.74 -9.30
N ARG A 163 47.71 24.50 -10.60
CA ARG A 163 48.52 25.32 -11.53
C ARG A 163 48.39 24.82 -12.96
#